data_AF-A0A7V9HZD5-F1
#
_entry.id   AF-A0A7V9HZD5-F1
#
_cell.length_a   1.000
_cell.length_b   1.000
_cell.length_c   1.000
_cell.angle_alpha   90.00
_cell.angle_beta   90.00
_cell.angle_gamma   90.00
#
_symmetry.space_group_name_H-M   'P 1'
#
loop_
_entity.id
_entity.type
_entity.pdbx_description
1 polymer ?
#
loop_
_entity_poly.entity_id
_entity_poly.type
_entity_poly.pdbx_seq_one_letter_code
_entity_poly.pdbx_strand_id
1 'polypeptide(L)'
;MKYLRATIRLFALCGTTAGYYLRWLVGVPFVFAFREAALSWRKQNFGGWARASARILGMRVNVHNAPPASPFLMVSNHLSYVDIVVLESQVDCAFIAKS
;
A
#
# COMPACT_ATOMS: atom_id res chain seq x y z
N MET A 1 8.71 25.51 10.67
CA MET A 1 7.78 24.44 11.08
C MET A 1 7.23 23.60 9.91
N LYS A 2 6.59 24.19 8.88
CA LYS A 2 5.99 23.42 7.77
C LYS A 2 6.97 22.53 7.01
N TYR A 3 8.16 23.06 6.68
CA TYR A 3 9.19 22.32 5.96
C TYR A 3 9.78 21.19 6.81
N LEU A 4 10.06 21.44 8.09
CA LEU A 4 10.54 20.40 9.02
C LEU A 4 9.59 19.19 9.08
N ARG A 5 8.29 19.43 9.22
CA ARG A 5 7.28 18.35 9.23
C ARG A 5 7.26 17.60 7.90
N ALA A 6 7.32 18.31 6.77
CA ALA A 6 7.35 17.69 5.45
C ALA A 6 8.62 16.83 5.26
N THR A 7 9.79 17.35 5.66
CA THR A 7 11.07 16.64 5.61
C THR A 7 11.03 15.36 6.45
N ILE A 8 10.54 15.43 7.69
CA ILE A 8 10.39 14.25 8.56
C ILE A 8 9.50 13.20 7.90
N ARG A 9 8.35 13.60 7.35
CA ARG A 9 7.43 12.69 6.67
C ARG A 9 8.05 12.07 5.42
N LEU A 10 8.81 12.84 4.65
CA LEU A 10 9.50 12.34 3.47
C LEU A 10 10.51 11.25 3.85
N PHE A 11 11.38 11.50 4.84
CA PHE A 11 12.32 10.49 5.32
C PHE A 11 11.61 9.26 5.90
N ALA A 12 10.53 9.45 6.65
CA ALA A 12 9.73 8.35 7.16
C ALA A 12 9.11 7.53 6.02
N LEU A 13 8.60 8.17 4.97
CA LEU A 13 8.02 7.51 3.80
C LEU A 13 9.08 6.72 3.01
N CYS A 14 10.25 7.32 2.77
CA CYS A 14 11.38 6.66 2.12
C CYS A 14 11.86 5.45 2.93
N GLY A 15 12.07 5.62 4.24
CA GLY A 15 12.50 4.53 5.13
C GLY A 15 11.47 3.40 5.21
N THR A 16 10.17 3.74 5.29
CA THR A 16 9.09 2.76 5.28
C THR A 16 9.04 2.00 3.95
N THR A 17 9.16 2.70 2.83
CA THR A 17 9.16 2.08 1.49
C THR A 17 10.36 1.15 1.34
N ALA A 18 11.55 1.59 1.73
CA ALA A 18 12.75 0.75 1.73
C ALA A 18 12.58 -0.48 2.63
N GLY A 19 12.05 -0.32 3.84
CA GLY A 19 11.81 -1.42 4.77
C GLY A 19 10.85 -2.47 4.24
N TYR A 20 9.72 -2.06 3.67
CA TYR A 20 8.76 -2.99 3.05
C TYR A 20 9.30 -3.63 1.77
N TYR A 21 10.14 -2.91 1.01
CA TYR A 21 10.81 -3.47 -0.17
C TYR A 21 11.86 -4.52 0.20
N LEU A 22 12.68 -4.26 1.23
CA LEU A 22 13.63 -5.23 1.76
C LEU A 22 12.91 -6.45 2.33
N ARG A 23 11.84 -6.25 3.10
CA ARG A 23 10.98 -7.32 3.58
C ARG A 23 10.47 -8.17 2.42
N TRP A 24 9.97 -7.55 1.35
CA TRP A 24 9.55 -8.25 0.14
C TRP A 24 10.67 -9.13 -0.44
N LEU A 25 11.85 -8.54 -0.71
CA LEU A 25 13.00 -9.25 -1.27
C LEU A 25 13.44 -10.44 -0.42
N VAL A 26 13.47 -10.27 0.90
CA VAL A 26 13.84 -11.35 1.83
C VAL A 26 12.77 -12.43 1.88
N GLY A 27 11.49 -12.07 1.83
CA GLY A 27 10.39 -13.05 1.94
C GLY A 27 10.17 -13.89 0.69
N VAL A 28 10.42 -13.33 -0.51
CA VAL A 28 10.15 -14.02 -1.79
C VAL A 28 10.82 -15.40 -1.89
N PRO A 29 12.12 -15.59 -1.59
CA PRO A 29 12.77 -16.90 -1.60
C PRO A 29 12.13 -17.97 -0.71
N PHE A 30 11.37 -17.59 0.32
CA PHE A 30 10.72 -18.55 1.22
C PHE A 30 9.29 -18.91 0.79
N VAL A 31 8.65 -18.07 -0.03
CA VAL A 31 7.24 -18.26 -0.43
C VAL A 31 7.07 -18.55 -1.91
N PHE A 32 8.10 -18.35 -2.76
CA PHE A 32 7.96 -18.43 -4.23
C PHE A 32 7.48 -19.78 -4.74
N ALA A 33 7.84 -20.88 -4.06
CA ALA A 33 7.45 -22.23 -4.46
C ALA A 33 5.95 -22.51 -4.23
N PHE A 34 5.28 -21.72 -3.38
CA PHE A 34 3.89 -21.93 -2.99
C PHE A 34 3.05 -20.71 -3.36
N ARG A 35 2.24 -20.86 -4.42
CA ARG A 35 1.43 -19.76 -4.99
C ARG A 35 0.58 -19.04 -3.93
N GLU A 36 -0.14 -19.78 -3.09
CA GLU A 36 -1.01 -19.19 -2.07
C GLU A 36 -0.21 -18.42 -1.00
N ALA A 37 0.95 -18.94 -0.60
CA ALA A 37 1.85 -18.26 0.32
C ALA A 37 2.43 -16.97 -0.31
N ALA A 38 2.83 -17.02 -1.58
CA ALA A 38 3.33 -15.85 -2.31
C ALA A 38 2.26 -14.76 -2.47
N LEU A 39 1.01 -15.14 -2.77
CA LEU A 39 -0.12 -14.21 -2.86
C LEU A 39 -0.43 -13.57 -1.51
N SER A 40 -0.50 -14.38 -0.44
CA SER A 40 -0.73 -13.89 0.91
C SER A 40 0.39 -12.95 1.36
N TRP A 41 1.65 -13.30 1.10
CA TRP A 41 2.81 -12.46 1.39
C TRP A 41 2.74 -11.12 0.68
N ARG A 42 2.42 -11.13 -0.62
CA ARG A 42 2.25 -9.90 -1.42
C ARG A 42 1.17 -8.99 -0.84
N LYS A 43 -0.02 -9.53 -0.56
CA LYS A 43 -1.15 -8.76 0.00
C LYS A 43 -0.77 -8.13 1.34
N GLN A 44 -0.23 -8.93 2.25
CA GLN A 44 0.18 -8.44 3.57
C GLN A 44 1.26 -7.35 3.48
N ASN A 45 2.24 -7.53 2.61
CA ASN A 45 3.34 -6.58 2.46
C ASN A 45 2.87 -5.27 1.81
N PHE A 46 2.09 -5.35 0.73
CA PHE A 46 1.60 -4.18 0.01
C PHE A 46 0.55 -3.40 0.80
N GLY A 47 -0.44 -4.08 1.38
CA GLY A 47 -1.42 -3.46 2.28
C GLY A 47 -0.77 -2.89 3.54
N GLY A 48 0.26 -3.55 4.08
CA GLY A 48 1.04 -3.03 5.19
C GLY A 48 1.75 -1.72 4.84
N TRP A 49 2.43 -1.67 3.69
CA TRP A 49 3.07 -0.47 3.17
C TRP A 49 2.06 0.66 2.95
N ALA A 50 0.91 0.39 2.31
CA ALA A 50 -0.10 1.39 2.04
C ALA A 50 -0.66 2.00 3.34
N ARG A 51 -1.01 1.17 4.34
CA ARG A 51 -1.49 1.65 5.65
C ARG A 51 -0.43 2.46 6.39
N ALA A 52 0.85 2.08 6.31
CA ALA A 52 1.94 2.84 6.93
C ALA A 52 2.13 4.19 6.23
N SER A 53 2.18 4.21 4.89
CA SER A 53 2.27 5.42 4.07
C SER A 53 1.13 6.39 4.35
N ALA A 54 -0.12 5.90 4.43
CA ALA A 54 -1.29 6.71 4.74
C ALA A 54 -1.16 7.43 6.10
N ARG A 55 -0.69 6.72 7.13
CA ARG A 55 -0.44 7.31 8.47
C ARG A 55 0.65 8.37 8.44
N ILE A 56 1.77 8.11 7.75
CA ILE A 56 2.90 9.05 7.64
C ILE A 56 2.47 10.35 6.94
N LEU A 57 1.70 10.21 5.86
CA LEU A 57 1.14 11.34 5.10
C LEU A 57 0.08 12.11 5.91
N GLY A 58 -0.44 11.53 6.99
CA GLY A 58 -1.45 12.13 7.85
C GLY A 58 -2.84 12.08 7.24
N MET A 59 -3.12 11.06 6.42
CA MET A 59 -4.44 10.86 5.82
C MET A 59 -5.49 10.57 6.89
N ARG A 60 -6.65 11.20 6.74
CA ARG A 60 -7.86 10.89 7.52
C ARG A 60 -8.88 10.31 6.53
N VAL A 61 -8.96 8.99 6.49
CA VAL A 61 -9.81 8.27 5.54
C VAL A 61 -11.15 7.99 6.20
N ASN A 62 -12.22 8.52 5.62
CA ASN A 62 -13.58 8.18 5.99
C ASN A 62 -14.16 7.28 4.90
N VAL A 63 -14.55 6.07 5.29
CA VAL A 63 -15.13 5.08 4.38
C VAL A 63 -16.63 5.00 4.65
N HIS A 64 -17.41 5.09 3.58
CA HIS A 64 -18.85 4.91 3.64
C HIS A 64 -19.20 3.60 2.95
N ASN A 65 -19.95 2.75 3.65
CA ASN A 65 -20.31 1.38 3.24
C ASN A 65 -19.14 0.40 3.24
N ALA A 66 -19.45 -0.89 3.29
CA ALA A 66 -18.47 -1.94 3.14
C ALA A 66 -18.15 -2.17 1.65
N PRO A 67 -16.90 -2.52 1.30
CA PRO A 67 -16.58 -2.97 -0.05
C PRO A 67 -17.34 -4.26 -0.39
N PRO A 68 -17.65 -4.53 -1.67
CA PRO A 68 -18.24 -5.80 -2.09
C PRO A 68 -17.35 -7.00 -1.76
N ALA A 69 -17.95 -8.20 -1.71
CA ALA A 69 -17.17 -9.44 -1.62
C ALA A 69 -16.37 -9.66 -2.92
N SER A 70 -15.12 -10.09 -2.80
CA SER A 70 -14.28 -10.43 -3.94
C SER A 70 -14.83 -11.62 -4.74
N PRO A 71 -14.63 -11.67 -6.07
CA PRO A 71 -13.92 -10.69 -6.89
C PRO A 71 -14.84 -9.54 -7.35
N PHE A 72 -14.30 -8.32 -7.39
CA PHE A 72 -14.96 -7.16 -7.99
C PHE A 72 -13.92 -6.25 -8.65
N LEU A 73 -14.39 -5.39 -9.56
CA LEU A 73 -13.58 -4.33 -10.16
C LEU A 73 -13.91 -3.00 -9.48
N MET A 74 -12.91 -2.42 -8.81
CA MET A 74 -13.04 -1.08 -8.24
C MET A 74 -12.65 -0.04 -9.28
N VAL A 75 -13.55 0.90 -9.55
CA VAL A 75 -13.31 2.03 -10.45
C VAL A 75 -13.42 3.31 -9.62
N SER A 76 -12.40 4.16 -9.72
CA SER A 76 -12.39 5.48 -9.10
C SER A 76 -11.98 6.53 -10.12
N ASN A 77 -12.29 7.78 -9.84
CA ASN A 77 -11.56 8.88 -10.44
C ASN A 77 -10.06 8.79 -10.09
N HIS A 78 -9.21 9.34 -10.96
CA HIS A 78 -7.76 9.42 -10.71
C HIS A 78 -7.36 10.89 -10.56
N LEU A 79 -7.05 11.30 -9.32
CA LEU A 79 -6.70 12.67 -8.99
C LEU A 79 -5.22 12.80 -8.62
N SER A 80 -4.59 11.73 -8.16
CA SER A 80 -3.22 11.80 -7.65
C SER A 80 -2.53 10.46 -7.56
N TYR A 81 -1.21 10.47 -7.43
CA TYR A 81 -0.45 9.26 -7.10
C TYR A 81 -0.79 8.68 -5.72
N VAL A 82 -1.37 9.47 -4.80
CA VAL A 82 -1.74 8.96 -3.47
C VAL A 82 -3.02 8.12 -3.50
N ASP A 83 -3.69 8.04 -4.65
CA ASP A 83 -4.88 7.21 -4.86
C ASP A 83 -4.57 5.73 -4.58
N ILE A 84 -3.40 5.24 -5.01
CA ILE A 84 -2.95 3.87 -4.74
C ILE A 84 -2.84 3.62 -3.22
N VAL A 85 -2.30 4.59 -2.48
CA VAL A 85 -2.11 4.48 -1.04
C VAL A 85 -3.45 4.43 -0.32
N VAL A 86 -4.39 5.32 -0.65
CA VAL A 86 -5.70 5.32 0.02
C VAL A 86 -6.49 4.06 -0.32
N LEU A 87 -6.55 3.64 -1.58
CA LEU A 87 -7.33 2.48 -2.00
C LEU A 87 -6.79 1.18 -1.41
N GLU A 88 -5.49 0.91 -1.54
CA GLU A 88 -4.85 -0.29 -0.97
C GLU A 88 -4.88 -0.30 0.56
N SER A 89 -4.95 0.87 1.21
CA SER A 89 -5.06 0.94 2.67
C SER A 89 -6.41 0.42 3.20
N GLN A 90 -7.44 0.40 2.35
CA GLN A 90 -8.82 0.02 2.73
C GLN A 90 -9.24 -1.34 2.16
N VAL A 91 -8.77 -1.68 0.97
CA VAL A 91 -9.14 -2.91 0.26
C VAL A 91 -7.90 -3.49 -0.40
N ASP A 92 -7.65 -4.79 -0.24
CA ASP A 92 -6.59 -5.49 -0.96
C ASP A 92 -6.86 -5.43 -2.48
N CYS A 93 -6.06 -4.67 -3.22
CA CYS A 93 -6.28 -4.39 -4.63
C CYS A 93 -5.14 -4.91 -5.52
N ALA A 94 -5.49 -5.24 -6.76
CA ALA A 94 -4.52 -5.38 -7.84
C ALA A 94 -4.64 -4.15 -8.76
N PHE A 95 -3.54 -3.43 -8.95
CA PHE A 95 -3.48 -2.25 -9.79
C PHE A 95 -2.81 -2.55 -11.13
N ILE A 96 -3.17 -1.79 -12.15
CA ILE A 96 -2.53 -1.82 -13.46
C ILE A 96 -1.56 -0.64 -13.52
N ALA A 97 -0.27 -0.94 -13.68
CA ALA A 97 0.76 0.06 -13.92
C ALA A 97 0.99 0.22 -15.42
N LYS A 98 1.29 1.45 -15.87
CA LYS A 98 1.76 1.69 -17.23
C LYS A 98 3.15 1.06 -17.40
N SER A 99 3.36 0.37 -18.52
CA SER A 99 4.65 -0.17 -18.97
C SER A 99 5.58 0.91 -19.48
#